data_AF-R7G793-F1
#
_entry.id   AF-R7G793-F1
#
_cell.length_a   1.000
_cell.length_b   1.000
_cell.length_c   1.000
_cell.angle_alpha   90.00
_cell.angle_beta   90.00
_cell.angle_gamma   90.00
#
_symmetry.space_group_name_H-M   'P 1'
#
loop_
_entity.id
_entity.type
_entity.pdbx_description
1 polymer ?
#
loop_
_entity_poly.entity_id
_entity_poly.type
_entity_poly.pdbx_seq_one_letter_code
_entity_poly.pdbx_strand_id
1 'polypeptide(L)' 'MANTKQTSKAVARKASSILRDGRTSAKSKSVAGSALAQTRSSKRK' A
#
# COMPACT_ATOMS: atom_id res chain seq x y z
N MET A 1 -15.12 -9.32 14.63
CA MET A 1 -14.81 -9.98 13.35
C MET A 1 -13.62 -9.26 12.71
N ALA A 2 -12.56 -9.96 12.29
CA ALA A 2 -11.42 -9.34 11.60
C ALA A 2 -11.68 -9.25 10.09
N ASN A 3 -11.28 -8.14 9.45
CA ASN A 3 -11.41 -7.99 8.01
C ASN A 3 -10.32 -8.83 7.29
N THR A 4 -10.75 -9.77 6.47
CA THR A 4 -9.87 -10.68 5.70
C THR A 4 -9.61 -10.21 4.27
N LYS A 5 -10.27 -9.13 3.82
CA LYS A 5 -10.05 -8.54 2.48
C LYS A 5 -8.69 -7.87 2.45
N GLN A 6 -8.00 -7.99 1.33
CA GLN A 6 -6.62 -7.51 1.18
C GLN A 6 -6.40 -6.87 -0.19
N THR A 7 -5.50 -5.92 -0.25
CA THR A 7 -5.09 -5.24 -1.47
C THR A 7 -4.21 -6.15 -2.34
N SER A 8 -4.44 -6.13 -3.65
CA SER A 8 -3.70 -6.95 -4.61
C SER A 8 -2.24 -6.49 -4.77
N LYS A 9 -1.37 -7.42 -5.21
CA LYS A 9 0.06 -7.13 -5.44
C LYS A 9 0.30 -5.98 -6.44
N ALA A 10 -0.55 -5.86 -7.47
CA ALA A 10 -0.42 -4.80 -8.47
C ALA A 10 -0.66 -3.41 -7.86
N VAL A 11 -1.68 -3.28 -7.01
CA VAL A 11 -1.98 -2.03 -6.32
C VAL A 11 -0.91 -1.70 -5.28
N ALA A 12 -0.41 -2.71 -4.56
CA ALA A 12 0.70 -2.56 -3.61
C ALA A 12 1.96 -1.96 -4.26
N ARG A 13 2.32 -2.44 -5.46
CA ARG A 13 3.46 -1.93 -6.24
C ARG A 13 3.26 -0.47 -6.63
N LYS A 14 2.07 -0.10 -7.12
CA LYS A 14 1.74 1.29 -7.46
C LYS A 14 1.79 2.20 -6.23
N ALA A 15 1.21 1.79 -5.11
CA ALA A 15 1.27 2.53 -3.85
C ALA A 15 2.71 2.73 -3.35
N SER A 16 3.55 1.70 -3.44
CA SER A 16 4.98 1.81 -3.12
C SER A 16 5.69 2.80 -4.02
N SER A 17 5.37 2.81 -5.32
CA SER A 17 5.90 3.80 -6.25
C SER A 17 5.50 5.23 -5.87
N ILE A 18 4.24 5.45 -5.47
CA ILE A 18 3.72 6.76 -5.06
C ILE A 18 4.44 7.29 -3.82
N LEU A 19 4.73 6.42 -2.85
CA LEU A 19 5.47 6.80 -1.64
C LEU A 19 6.93 7.14 -1.92
N ARG A 20 7.54 6.47 -2.92
CA ARG A 20 8.93 6.69 -3.32
C ARG A 20 9.11 7.84 -4.30
N ASP A 21 8.05 8.20 -5.04
CA ASP A 21 8.08 9.36 -5.94
C ASP A 21 8.00 10.66 -5.12
N GLY A 22 9.04 11.48 -5.24
CA GLY A 22 9.15 12.78 -4.55
C GLY A 22 8.13 13.83 -5.01
N ARG A 23 7.46 13.61 -6.14
CA ARG A 23 6.54 14.58 -6.75
C ARG A 23 5.08 14.41 -6.33
N THR A 24 4.77 13.45 -5.44
CA THR A 24 3.39 13.15 -5.04
C THR A 24 2.93 13.98 -3.84
N SER A 25 1.64 14.35 -3.85
CA SER A 25 1.04 15.15 -2.77
C SER A 25 0.90 14.37 -1.46
N ALA A 26 0.80 15.07 -0.33
CA ALA A 26 0.58 14.46 0.99
C ALA A 26 -0.68 13.57 1.02
N LYS A 27 -1.76 13.99 0.35
CA LYS A 27 -3.01 13.20 0.23
C LYS A 27 -2.75 11.88 -0.50
N SER A 28 -2.02 11.92 -1.61
CA SER A 28 -1.67 10.73 -2.39
C SER A 28 -0.81 9.76 -1.58
N LYS A 29 0.15 10.27 -0.80
CA LYS A 29 1.00 9.46 0.09
C LYS A 29 0.19 8.80 1.21
N SER A 30 -0.75 9.52 1.82
CA SER A 30 -1.63 8.95 2.84
C SER A 30 -2.47 7.78 2.31
N VAL A 31 -3.11 7.95 1.14
CA VAL A 31 -3.88 6.87 0.49
C VAL A 31 -2.99 5.68 0.13
N ALA A 32 -1.79 5.93 -0.38
CA ALA A 32 -0.84 4.87 -0.70
C ALA A 32 -0.37 4.09 0.55
N GLY A 33 -0.14 4.78 1.66
CA GLY A 33 0.18 4.15 2.95
C GLY A 33 -0.94 3.23 3.46
N SER A 34 -2.19 3.72 3.42
CA SER A 34 -3.37 2.93 3.79
C SER A 34 -3.52 1.68 2.91
N ALA A 35 -3.30 1.82 1.59
CA ALA A 35 -3.34 0.69 0.67
C ALA A 35 -2.27 -0.35 1.01
N LEU A 36 -1.04 0.07 1.32
CA LEU A 36 0.07 -0.82 1.70
C LEU A 36 -0.19 -1.56 3.02
N ALA A 37 -0.77 -0.89 4.02
CA ALA A 37 -1.11 -1.51 5.30
C ALA A 37 -2.13 -2.67 5.15
N GLN A 38 -2.94 -2.64 4.09
CA GLN A 38 -3.94 -3.67 3.76
C GLN A 38 -3.41 -4.72 2.78
N THR A 39 -2.13 -4.69 2.41
CA THR A 39 -1.53 -5.70 1.53
C THR A 39 -1.10 -6.92 2.32
N ARG A 40 -1.21 -8.10 1.68
CA ARG A 40 -0.73 -9.36 2.26
C ARG A 40 0.79 -9.30 2.42
N SER A 41 1.26 -9.19 3.66
CA SER A 41 2.67 -9.35 3.98
C SER A 41 3.08 -10.81 3.76
N SER A 42 4.00 -11.06 2.84
CA SER A 42 4.71 -12.33 2.82
C SER A 42 5.68 -12.30 3.99
N LYS A 43 5.28 -12.86 5.14
CA LYS A 43 6.17 -13.06 6.29
C LYS A 43 7.36 -13.89 5.78
N ARG A 44 8.49 -13.25 5.48
CA ARG A 44 9.74 -13.96 5.23
C ARG A 44 10.18 -14.51 6.57
N LYS A 45 10.37 -15.83 6.61
CA LYS A 45 10.90 -16.57 7.74
C LYS A 45 12.35 -16.18 7.98
#